data_AF-A0A0M9EBM7-F1
#
_entry.id   AF-A0A0M9EBM7-F1
#
_cell.length_a   1.000
_cell.length_b   1.000
_cell.length_c   1.000
_cell.angle_alpha   90.00
_cell.angle_beta   90.00
_cell.angle_gamma   90.00
#
_symmetry.space_group_name_H-M   'P 1'
#
loop_
_entity.id
_entity.type
_entity.pdbx_description
1 polymer ?
#
loop_
_entity_poly.entity_id
_entity_poly.type
_entity_poly.pdbx_seq_one_letter_code
_entity_poly.pdbx_strand_id
1 'polypeptide(L)'
;MRIDPIHYLEASSCSIDSSRKLHFQARYSDAIYLAGVSVECLLRAFITHKFDKRHDLHELFKASSLEKLIPDRRRREVGCWLGTIWARWKNNYRYVSDERLKSEFKRLKHDRGISGDYLKENSRMVINCAYNLRILGENQWRHLNKK
;
A
#
# COMPACT_ATOMS: atom_id res chain seq x y z
N MET A 1 8.97 7.61 22.67
CA MET A 1 9.14 8.26 21.35
C MET A 1 7.77 8.71 20.86
N ARG A 2 7.57 10.00 20.56
CA ARG A 2 6.33 10.52 19.95
C ARG A 2 6.43 10.36 18.44
N ILE A 3 5.34 9.90 17.80
CA ILE A 3 5.28 9.73 16.34
C ILE A 3 4.32 10.78 15.80
N ASP A 4 4.86 11.75 15.07
CA ASP A 4 4.10 12.80 14.41
C ASP A 4 3.74 12.40 12.96
N PRO A 5 2.74 13.04 12.34
CA PRO A 5 2.32 12.76 10.96
C PRO A 5 3.44 12.67 9.92
N ILE A 6 4.46 13.54 10.04
CA ILE A 6 5.59 13.56 9.11
C ILE A 6 6.42 12.28 9.16
N HIS A 7 6.59 11.69 10.35
CA HIS A 7 7.31 10.42 10.51
C HIS A 7 6.60 9.27 9.79
N TYR A 8 5.26 9.31 9.70
CA TYR A 8 4.52 8.35 8.90
C TYR A 8 4.76 8.52 7.39
N LEU A 9 4.91 9.75 6.88
CA LEU A 9 5.26 9.97 5.47
C LEU A 9 6.68 9.51 5.14
N GLU A 10 7.63 9.75 6.04
CA GLU A 10 8.99 9.26 5.92
C GLU A 10 9.02 7.72 5.92
N ALA A 11 8.30 7.10 6.86
CA ALA A 11 8.17 5.65 6.94
C ALA A 11 7.49 5.06 5.70
N SER A 12 6.48 5.75 5.15
CA SER A 12 5.83 5.37 3.88
C SER A 12 6.85 5.30 2.74
N SER A 13 7.68 6.34 2.63
CA SER A 13 8.73 6.44 1.61
C SER A 13 9.79 5.35 1.76
N CYS A 14 10.29 5.12 2.98
CA CYS A 14 11.26 4.07 3.25
C CYS A 14 10.69 2.67 2.95
N SER A 15 9.41 2.45 3.25
CA SER A 15 8.73 1.16 3.05
C SER A 15 8.56 0.84 1.57
N ILE A 16 8.18 1.81 0.73
CA ILE A 16 8.03 1.55 -0.71
C ILE A 16 9.39 1.31 -1.39
N ASP A 17 10.44 2.00 -0.97
CA ASP A 17 11.80 1.77 -1.49
C ASP A 17 12.34 0.39 -1.08
N SER A 18 12.09 0.00 0.17
CA SER A 18 12.46 -1.34 0.67
C SER A 18 11.68 -2.44 -0.04
N SER A 19 10.39 -2.22 -0.29
CA SER A 19 9.55 -3.12 -1.06
C SER A 19 10.10 -3.38 -2.47
N ARG A 20 10.52 -2.32 -3.18
CA ARG A 20 11.15 -2.46 -4.51
C ARG A 20 12.45 -3.26 -4.44
N LYS A 21 13.31 -3.00 -3.46
CA LYS A 21 14.57 -3.76 -3.27
C LYS A 21 14.29 -5.25 -3.06
N LEU A 22 13.34 -5.59 -2.19
CA LEU A 22 12.96 -6.97 -1.91
C LEU A 22 12.38 -7.67 -3.14
N HIS A 23 11.60 -6.96 -3.96
CA HIS A 23 11.11 -7.48 -5.23
C HIS A 23 12.26 -7.88 -6.16
N PHE A 24 13.29 -7.05 -6.29
CA PHE A 24 14.47 -7.38 -7.10
C PHE A 24 15.28 -8.55 -6.53
N GLN A 25 15.21 -8.78 -5.22
CA GLN A 25 15.82 -9.93 -4.54
C GLN A 25 14.94 -11.19 -4.58
N ALA A 26 13.84 -11.17 -5.35
CA ALA A 26 12.85 -12.26 -5.42
C ALA A 26 12.24 -12.66 -4.06
N ARG A 27 12.13 -11.70 -3.12
CA ARG A 27 11.43 -11.84 -1.84
C ARG A 27 10.05 -11.21 -1.96
N TYR A 28 9.12 -11.89 -2.63
CA TYR A 28 7.90 -11.25 -3.12
C TYR A 28 6.85 -11.03 -2.02
N SER A 29 6.72 -11.93 -1.05
CA SER A 29 5.80 -11.78 0.08
C SER A 29 6.19 -10.57 0.94
N ASP A 30 7.48 -10.44 1.25
CA ASP A 30 8.01 -9.30 1.99
C ASP A 30 7.83 -8.00 1.21
N ALA A 31 8.07 -8.03 -0.11
CA ALA A 31 7.85 -6.88 -0.97
C ALA A 31 6.37 -6.44 -0.97
N ILE A 32 5.44 -7.39 -1.13
CA ILE A 32 3.99 -7.10 -1.05
C ILE A 32 3.64 -6.53 0.32
N TYR A 33 4.14 -7.13 1.39
CA TYR A 33 3.87 -6.68 2.75
C TYR A 33 4.31 -5.22 2.96
N LEU A 34 5.56 -4.89 2.62
CA LEU A 34 6.07 -3.52 2.77
C LEU A 34 5.40 -2.51 1.85
N ALA A 35 4.93 -2.92 0.66
CA ALA A 35 4.15 -2.04 -0.21
C ALA A 35 2.82 -1.65 0.46
N GLY A 36 2.13 -2.57 1.13
CA GLY A 36 0.92 -2.21 1.90
C GLY A 36 1.22 -1.44 3.18
N VAL A 37 2.34 -1.71 3.87
CA VAL A 37 2.80 -0.88 5.00
C VAL A 37 3.07 0.56 4.55
N SER A 38 3.65 0.75 3.36
CA SER A 38 3.80 2.09 2.78
C SER A 38 2.46 2.83 2.68
N VAL A 39 1.41 2.14 2.23
CA VAL A 39 0.06 2.70 2.13
C VAL A 39 -0.52 2.95 3.52
N GLU A 40 -0.37 2.02 4.46
CA GLU A 40 -0.80 2.21 5.86
C GLU A 40 -0.19 3.49 6.45
N CYS A 41 1.14 3.62 6.35
CA CYS A 41 1.87 4.79 6.83
C CYS A 41 1.38 6.07 6.14
N LEU A 42 1.17 6.05 4.82
CA LEU A 42 0.62 7.20 4.10
C LEU A 42 -0.72 7.64 4.69
N LEU A 43 -1.66 6.70 4.84
CA LEU A 43 -3.01 7.01 5.35
C LEU A 43 -2.96 7.52 6.79
N ARG A 44 -2.10 6.93 7.63
CA ARG A 44 -1.88 7.38 9.02
C ARG A 44 -1.37 8.81 9.11
N ALA A 45 -0.55 9.26 8.16
CA ALA A 45 -0.08 10.64 8.14
C ALA A 45 -1.23 11.66 8.04
N PHE A 46 -2.34 11.30 7.39
CA PHE A 46 -3.51 12.17 7.24
C PHE A 46 -4.52 12.06 8.39
N ILE A 47 -4.32 11.13 9.33
CA ILE A 47 -5.22 10.94 10.48
C ILE A 47 -4.70 11.79 11.64
N THR A 48 -5.42 12.85 11.96
CA THR A 48 -5.05 13.82 13.02
C THR A 48 -5.69 13.54 14.38
N HIS A 49 -6.58 12.54 14.46
CA HIS A 49 -7.30 12.16 15.68
C HIS A 49 -6.89 10.75 16.16
N LYS A 50 -7.24 10.39 17.40
CA LYS A 50 -7.01 9.04 17.92
C LYS A 50 -7.80 8.01 17.09
N PHE A 51 -7.09 7.06 16.47
CA PHE A 51 -7.67 6.03 15.62
C PHE A 51 -7.05 4.66 15.93
N ASP A 52 -7.88 3.67 16.24
CA ASP A 52 -7.45 2.35 16.77
C ASP A 52 -7.68 1.17 15.81
N LYS A 53 -8.20 1.40 14.59
CA LYS A 53 -8.26 0.33 13.57
C LYS A 53 -6.85 0.14 12.99
N ARG A 54 -6.08 -0.75 13.59
CA ARG A 54 -4.62 -0.76 13.44
C ARG A 54 -4.11 -1.00 12.02
N HIS A 55 -4.68 -1.94 11.26
CA HIS A 55 -4.07 -2.34 9.97
C HIS A 55 -5.09 -2.56 8.84
N ASP A 56 -6.33 -2.12 9.02
CA ASP A 56 -7.33 -2.22 7.96
C ASP A 56 -7.19 -1.01 7.02
N LEU A 57 -6.64 -1.24 5.83
CA LEU A 57 -6.39 -0.19 4.84
C LEU A 57 -7.67 0.50 4.36
N HIS A 58 -8.80 -0.19 4.34
CA HIS A 58 -10.07 0.40 3.92
C HIS A 58 -10.60 1.37 4.99
N GLU A 59 -10.54 0.95 6.25
CA GLU A 59 -10.93 1.81 7.38
C GLU A 59 -9.97 2.98 7.57
N LEU A 60 -8.66 2.76 7.37
CA LEU A 60 -7.65 3.83 7.36
C LEU A 60 -7.90 4.83 6.24
N PHE A 61 -8.29 4.37 5.06
CA PHE A 61 -8.56 5.26 3.93
C PHE A 61 -9.73 6.19 4.23
N LYS A 62 -10.84 5.66 4.75
CA LYS A 62 -11.98 6.48 5.20
C LYS A 62 -11.57 7.47 6.29
N ALA A 63 -10.84 7.01 7.31
CA ALA A 63 -10.43 7.85 8.43
C ALA A 63 -9.48 8.97 8.02
N SER A 64 -8.62 8.72 7.02
CA SER A 64 -7.67 9.70 6.49
C SER A 64 -8.34 10.86 5.76
N SER A 65 -9.60 10.72 5.34
CA SER A 65 -10.28 11.66 4.43
C SER A 65 -9.52 11.96 3.13
N LEU A 66 -8.54 11.13 2.74
CA LEU A 66 -7.74 11.32 1.53
C LEU A 66 -8.61 11.29 0.27
N GLU A 67 -9.74 10.57 0.30
CA GLU A 67 -10.79 10.59 -0.73
C GLU A 67 -11.27 12.00 -1.11
N LYS A 68 -11.34 12.92 -0.14
CA LYS A 68 -11.77 14.31 -0.36
C LYS A 68 -10.70 15.15 -1.06
N LEU A 69 -9.45 14.71 -0.98
CA LEU A 69 -8.29 15.36 -1.59
C LEU A 69 -7.97 14.80 -2.99
N ILE A 70 -8.65 13.74 -3.42
CA ILE A 70 -8.45 13.14 -4.73
C ILE A 70 -9.30 13.88 -5.78
N PRO A 71 -8.68 14.45 -6.83
CA PRO A 71 -9.42 15.11 -7.91
C PRO A 71 -10.37 14.14 -8.63
N ASP A 72 -11.56 14.61 -9.02
CA ASP A 72 -12.60 13.79 -9.65
C ASP A 72 -12.10 12.99 -10.85
N ARG A 73 -11.32 13.63 -11.73
CA ARG A 73 -10.71 13.01 -12.91
C ARG A 73 -9.80 11.81 -12.59
N ARG A 74 -9.33 11.69 -11.35
CA ARG A 74 -8.44 10.61 -10.88
C ARG A 74 -9.13 9.60 -9.97
N ARG A 75 -10.39 9.82 -9.56
CA ARG A 75 -11.07 8.91 -8.61
C ARG A 75 -11.13 7.48 -9.10
N ARG A 76 -11.44 7.26 -10.38
CA ARG A 76 -11.47 5.92 -10.98
C ARG A 76 -10.10 5.24 -10.93
N GLU A 77 -9.05 5.97 -11.32
CA GLU A 77 -7.66 5.49 -11.29
C GLU A 77 -7.25 5.09 -9.86
N VAL A 78 -7.50 5.97 -8.89
CA VAL A 78 -7.17 5.70 -7.48
C VAL A 78 -7.98 4.53 -6.92
N GLY A 79 -9.26 4.42 -7.29
CA GLY A 79 -10.10 3.27 -6.94
C GLY A 79 -9.53 1.95 -7.46
N CYS A 80 -9.00 1.93 -8.69
CA CYS A 80 -8.34 0.74 -9.23
C CYS A 80 -7.04 0.39 -8.47
N TRP A 81 -6.25 1.39 -8.07
CA TRP A 81 -5.04 1.15 -7.26
C TRP A 81 -5.38 0.57 -5.90
N LEU A 82 -6.33 1.19 -5.19
CA LEU A 82 -6.80 0.73 -3.89
C LEU A 82 -7.38 -0.68 -3.96
N GLY A 83 -8.25 -0.95 -4.94
CA GLY A 83 -8.80 -2.29 -5.16
C GLY A 83 -7.72 -3.34 -5.42
N THR A 84 -6.68 -2.98 -6.18
CA THR A 84 -5.53 -3.88 -6.43
C THR A 84 -4.77 -4.20 -5.15
N ILE A 85 -4.49 -3.18 -4.32
CA ILE A 85 -3.76 -3.31 -3.05
C ILE A 85 -4.60 -4.13 -2.05
N TRP A 86 -5.86 -3.77 -1.84
CA TRP A 86 -6.75 -4.43 -0.87
C TRP A 86 -6.99 -5.91 -1.18
N ALA A 87 -7.07 -6.27 -2.47
CA ALA A 87 -7.22 -7.67 -2.85
C ALA A 87 -5.97 -8.52 -2.51
N ARG A 88 -4.78 -7.91 -2.48
CA ARG A 88 -3.48 -8.60 -2.45
C ARG A 88 -2.65 -8.34 -1.21
N TRP A 89 -3.14 -7.55 -0.27
CA TRP A 89 -2.44 -7.23 0.96
C TRP A 89 -3.31 -7.51 2.18
N LYS A 90 -2.72 -8.21 3.14
CA LYS A 90 -3.28 -8.43 4.48
C LYS A 90 -2.15 -8.28 5.48
N ASN A 91 -2.43 -7.71 6.65
CA ASN A 91 -1.40 -7.51 7.67
C ASN A 91 -0.75 -8.83 8.13
N ASN A 92 -1.48 -9.95 8.11
CA ASN A 92 -0.94 -11.26 8.49
C ASN A 92 0.05 -11.84 7.47
N TYR A 93 0.20 -11.25 6.28
CA TYR A 93 1.23 -11.65 5.32
C TYR A 93 2.66 -11.38 5.79
N ARG A 94 2.84 -10.61 6.88
CA ARG A 94 4.14 -10.49 7.58
C ARG A 94 4.69 -11.80 8.16
N TYR A 95 3.87 -12.85 8.22
CA TYR A 95 4.23 -14.15 8.79
C TYR A 95 4.24 -15.28 7.75
N VAL A 96 4.13 -14.97 6.46
CA VAL A 96 3.99 -15.99 5.41
C VAL A 96 5.20 -16.01 4.48
N SER A 97 5.64 -17.21 4.10
CA SER A 97 6.64 -17.39 3.05
C SER A 97 6.06 -17.11 1.66
N ASP A 98 6.94 -16.98 0.67
CA ASP A 98 6.54 -16.85 -0.74
C ASP A 98 5.67 -18.02 -1.19
N GLU A 99 6.01 -19.27 -0.85
CA GLU A 99 5.23 -20.46 -1.22
C GLU A 99 3.82 -20.43 -0.61
N ARG A 100 3.71 -19.97 0.64
CA ARG A 100 2.43 -19.86 1.33
C ARG A 100 1.57 -18.77 0.72
N LEU A 101 2.15 -17.61 0.41
CA LEU A 101 1.43 -16.51 -0.24
C LEU A 101 1.04 -16.86 -1.68
N LYS A 102 1.92 -17.56 -2.41
CA LYS A 102 1.67 -18.10 -3.74
C LYS A 102 0.45 -19.02 -3.74
N SER A 103 0.38 -19.94 -2.79
CA SER A 103 -0.79 -20.83 -2.61
C SER A 103 -2.08 -20.05 -2.29
N GLU A 104 -2.01 -19.05 -1.41
CA GLU A 104 -3.14 -18.18 -1.10
C GLU A 104 -3.61 -17.38 -2.32
N PHE A 105 -2.69 -16.85 -3.13
CA PHE A 105 -3.04 -16.10 -4.35
C PHE A 105 -3.69 -16.98 -5.40
N LYS A 106 -3.25 -18.24 -5.54
CA LYS A 106 -3.93 -19.22 -6.38
C LYS A 106 -5.35 -19.50 -5.86
N ARG A 107 -5.52 -19.69 -4.55
CA ARG A 107 -6.85 -19.88 -3.92
C ARG A 107 -7.77 -18.68 -4.17
N LEU A 108 -7.24 -17.47 -4.10
CA LEU A 108 -7.94 -16.22 -4.38
C LEU A 108 -8.07 -15.90 -5.87
N LYS A 109 -7.59 -16.77 -6.76
CA LYS A 109 -7.64 -16.62 -8.22
C LYS A 109 -6.87 -15.39 -8.75
N HIS A 110 -5.85 -14.95 -8.01
CA HIS A 110 -4.94 -13.87 -8.41
C HIS A 110 -3.84 -14.33 -9.38
N ASP A 111 -3.84 -15.60 -9.76
CA ASP A 111 -3.00 -16.19 -10.80
C ASP A 111 -3.63 -16.10 -12.21
N ARG A 112 -4.94 -15.84 -12.30
CA ARG A 112 -5.67 -15.84 -13.57
C ARG A 112 -5.18 -14.75 -14.52
N GLY A 113 -4.94 -15.13 -15.77
CA GLY A 113 -4.49 -14.21 -16.82
C GLY A 113 -3.02 -13.79 -16.69
N ILE A 114 -2.26 -14.39 -15.76
CA ILE A 114 -0.83 -14.13 -15.59
C ILE A 114 -0.05 -15.35 -16.09
N SER A 115 0.87 -15.12 -17.03
CA SER A 115 1.81 -16.13 -17.49
C SER A 115 3.09 -16.11 -16.63
N GLY A 116 3.64 -17.30 -16.33
CA GLY A 116 4.89 -17.42 -15.57
C GLY A 116 4.70 -17.29 -14.06
N ASP A 117 5.64 -16.60 -13.39
CA ASP A 117 5.61 -16.45 -11.94
C ASP A 117 4.59 -15.41 -11.48
N TYR A 118 3.37 -15.87 -11.19
CA TYR A 118 2.29 -14.99 -10.78
C TYR A 118 2.54 -14.29 -9.44
N LEU A 119 3.37 -14.83 -8.54
CA LEU A 119 3.67 -14.12 -7.29
C LEU A 119 4.51 -12.86 -7.57
N LYS A 120 5.52 -12.99 -8.44
CA LYS A 120 6.32 -11.86 -8.94
C LYS A 120 5.42 -10.79 -9.58
N GLU A 121 4.51 -11.18 -10.45
CA GLU A 121 3.64 -10.22 -11.13
C GLU A 121 2.70 -9.51 -10.16
N ASN A 122 2.06 -10.25 -9.24
CA ASN A 122 1.22 -9.64 -8.22
C ASN A 122 2.03 -8.70 -7.30
N SER A 123 3.27 -9.05 -6.96
CA SER A 123 4.19 -8.17 -6.23
C SER A 123 4.43 -6.86 -7.00
N ARG A 124 4.76 -6.94 -8.30
CA ARG A 124 4.93 -5.78 -9.17
C ARG A 124 3.68 -4.89 -9.21
N MET A 125 2.50 -5.49 -9.35
CA MET A 125 1.23 -4.76 -9.41
C MET A 125 0.96 -3.99 -8.11
N VAL A 126 1.13 -4.63 -6.95
CA VAL A 126 0.92 -4.00 -5.64
C VAL A 126 1.90 -2.86 -5.42
N ILE A 127 3.18 -3.07 -5.73
CA ILE A 127 4.23 -2.04 -5.62
C ILE A 127 3.89 -0.82 -6.47
N ASN A 128 3.53 -1.02 -7.73
CA ASN A 128 3.22 0.08 -8.64
C ASN A 128 1.99 0.88 -8.16
N CYS A 129 0.94 0.20 -7.71
CA CYS A 129 -0.25 0.85 -7.16
C CYS A 129 0.07 1.63 -5.88
N ALA A 130 0.84 1.02 -4.96
CA ALA A 130 1.23 1.65 -3.71
C ALA A 130 2.13 2.88 -3.94
N TYR A 131 3.09 2.78 -4.85
CA TYR A 131 3.96 3.87 -5.25
C TYR A 131 3.19 5.05 -5.83
N ASN A 132 2.26 4.78 -6.76
CA ASN A 132 1.43 5.81 -7.38
C ASN A 132 0.51 6.51 -6.36
N LEU A 133 -0.09 5.73 -5.46
CA LEU A 133 -0.90 6.27 -4.37
C LEU A 133 -0.06 7.14 -3.42
N ARG A 134 1.17 6.71 -3.10
CA ARG A 134 2.12 7.47 -2.28
C ARG A 134 2.53 8.78 -2.93
N ILE A 135 2.83 8.81 -4.22
CA ILE A 135 3.10 10.07 -4.96
C ILE A 135 1.90 11.01 -4.86
N LEU A 136 0.69 10.49 -5.09
CA LEU A 136 -0.52 11.30 -5.00
C LEU A 136 -0.67 11.90 -3.60
N GLY A 137 -0.57 11.06 -2.56
CA GLY A 137 -0.72 11.51 -1.18
C GLY A 137 0.38 12.49 -0.76
N GLU A 138 1.63 12.27 -1.16
CA GLU A 138 2.72 13.22 -0.88
C GLU A 138 2.48 14.58 -1.55
N ASN A 139 1.98 14.61 -2.78
CA ASN A 139 1.64 15.86 -3.46
C ASN A 139 0.51 16.60 -2.75
N GLN A 140 -0.50 15.88 -2.23
CA GLN A 140 -1.57 16.48 -1.43
C GLN A 140 -1.05 17.00 -0.09
N TRP A 141 -0.19 16.24 0.59
CA TRP A 141 0.45 16.67 1.82
C TRP A 141 1.22 17.98 1.65
N ARG A 142 2.02 18.07 0.59
CA ARG A 142 2.77 19.30 0.26
C ARG A 142 1.84 20.48 -0.05
N HIS A 143 0.69 20.27 -0.69
CA HIS A 143 -0.29 21.34 -0.91
C HIS A 143 -0.90 21.84 0.39
N LEU A 144 -1.22 20.94 1.33
CA LEU A 144 -1.81 21.31 2.61
C LEU A 144 -0.84 22.09 3.51
N ASN A 145 0.46 21.77 3.46
CA ASN A 145 1.50 22.34 4.33
C ASN A 145 2.35 23.44 3.66
N LYS A 146 1.97 23.90 2.46
CA LYS A 146 2.57 25.07 1.79
C LYS A 146 1.88 26.40 2.13
N LYS A 147 0.92 26.37 3.07
CA LYS A 147 0.32 27.54 3.71
C LYS A 147 0.96 27.77 5.06
#